data_AF-A0A4R3U2I6-F1
#
_entry.id   AF-A0A4R3U2I6-F1
#
_cell.length_a   1.000
_cell.length_b   1.000
_cell.length_c   1.000
_cell.angle_alpha   90.00
_cell.angle_beta   90.00
_cell.angle_gamma   90.00
#
_symmetry.space_group_name_H-M   'P 1'
#
loop_
_entity.id
_entity.type
_entity.pdbx_description
1 polymer ?
#
loop_
_entity_poly.entity_id
_entity_poly.type
_entity_poly.pdbx_seq_one_letter_code
_entity_poly.pdbx_strand_id
1 'polypeptide(L)'
;MAVASFKTNPYGLHELLKKCEGGDLQLPDFQRSWVWDEDRIRSLISSVSRGFPIGALMTLETGGGVDFKPRPIEGAPAHTLTTRPEALLLDGQQRMTSLYQVSLRGKVVETITSKKKRVKRLFYIDIAKALDPAVERDEAIVSVGEDRLLAEDFGRKIVLDLTTRENEFERLMYPVSMVFNWDEWQKQFIEHFMKDGEFPKKWDVLRQFKENVLDNFIYY
;
A
#
# COMPACT_ATOMS: atom_id res chain seq x y z
N MET A 1 6.69 -13.27 39.05
CA MET A 1 5.55 -13.27 38.11
C MET A 1 5.72 -12.08 37.19
N ALA A 2 5.83 -12.30 35.87
CA ALA A 2 5.91 -11.19 34.92
C ALA A 2 4.50 -10.59 34.77
N VAL A 3 4.29 -9.39 35.32
CA VAL A 3 3.10 -8.59 35.04
C VAL A 3 3.32 -7.98 33.66
N ALA A 4 2.90 -8.68 32.60
CA ALA A 4 2.85 -8.09 31.28
C ALA A 4 1.70 -7.09 31.25
N SER A 5 2.01 -5.79 31.23
CA SER A 5 1.02 -4.74 31.04
C SER A 5 0.89 -4.41 29.55
N PHE A 6 -0.35 -4.26 29.08
CA PHE A 6 -0.60 -3.78 27.72
C PHE A 6 -0.21 -2.30 27.64
N LYS A 7 0.56 -1.95 26.60
CA LYS A 7 0.88 -0.56 26.26
C LYS A 7 0.25 -0.23 24.91
N THR A 8 -0.46 0.88 24.83
CA THR A 8 -0.87 1.46 23.55
C THR A 8 0.17 2.52 23.19
N ASN A 9 0.83 2.35 22.06
CA ASN A 9 1.83 3.31 21.57
C ASN A 9 1.45 3.69 20.12
N PRO A 10 1.26 4.98 19.81
CA PRO A 10 1.02 5.39 18.43
C PRO A 10 2.31 5.18 17.64
N TYR A 11 2.23 4.38 16.59
CA TYR A 11 3.29 4.21 15.60
C TYR A 11 2.75 4.66 14.25
N GLY A 12 3.53 5.45 13.52
CA GLY A 12 3.16 5.83 12.16
C GLY A 12 3.22 4.63 11.21
N LEU A 13 2.29 4.56 10.26
CA LEU A 13 2.22 3.47 9.29
C LEU A 13 3.54 3.30 8.53
N HIS A 14 4.13 4.40 8.06
CA HIS A 14 5.39 4.34 7.32
C HIS A 14 6.52 3.72 8.16
N GLU A 15 6.60 4.07 9.45
CA GLU A 15 7.60 3.51 10.37
C GLU A 15 7.41 2.00 10.54
N LEU A 16 6.18 1.54 10.77
CA LEU A 16 5.88 0.11 10.91
C LEU A 16 6.24 -0.67 9.64
N LEU A 17 5.94 -0.12 8.47
CA LEU A 17 6.28 -0.76 7.20
C LEU A 17 7.79 -0.79 6.96
N LYS A 18 8.52 0.24 7.39
CA LYS A 18 9.99 0.26 7.38
C LYS A 18 10.60 -0.77 8.33
N LYS A 19 10.04 -0.94 9.53
CA LYS A 19 10.44 -2.02 10.46
C LYS A 19 10.21 -3.41 9.85
N CYS A 20 9.12 -3.60 9.11
CA CYS A 20 8.90 -4.84 8.35
C CYS A 20 9.95 -5.04 7.25
N GLU A 21 10.29 -3.97 6.51
CA GLU A 21 11.30 -3.99 5.44
C GLU A 21 12.71 -4.32 5.94
N GLY A 22 13.09 -3.77 7.11
CA GLY A 22 14.39 -4.01 7.75
C GLY A 22 14.47 -5.33 8.51
N GLY A 23 13.33 -5.95 8.82
CA GLY A 23 13.24 -7.19 9.59
C GLY A 23 13.20 -6.97 11.11
N ASP A 24 13.00 -5.74 11.58
CA ASP A 24 12.82 -5.40 13.00
C ASP A 24 11.43 -5.85 13.51
N LEU A 25 10.43 -5.82 12.62
CA LEU A 25 9.10 -6.37 12.86
C LEU A 25 8.88 -7.58 11.95
N GLN A 26 8.78 -8.77 12.54
CA GLN A 26 8.57 -10.02 11.80
C GLN A 26 7.32 -10.75 12.30
N LEU A 27 6.94 -11.83 11.61
CA LEU A 27 5.85 -12.70 12.03
C LEU A 27 6.41 -13.86 12.86
N PRO A 28 5.66 -14.41 13.82
CA PRO A 28 5.98 -15.73 14.35
C PRO A 28 5.66 -16.83 13.31
N ASP A 29 6.46 -17.87 13.25
CA ASP A 29 6.36 -18.93 12.24
C ASP A 29 5.05 -19.74 12.28
N PHE A 30 4.37 -19.79 13.41
CA PHE A 30 3.06 -20.45 13.56
C PHE A 30 1.91 -19.69 12.88
N GLN A 31 2.12 -18.44 12.45
CA GLN A 31 1.11 -17.72 11.68
C GLN A 31 0.96 -18.28 10.26
N ARG A 32 -0.29 -18.39 9.81
CA ARG A 32 -0.64 -18.83 8.44
C ARG A 32 0.00 -17.95 7.37
N SER A 33 0.06 -18.44 6.13
CA SER A 33 0.51 -17.65 4.99
C SER A 33 -0.39 -16.42 4.72
N TRP A 34 0.14 -15.44 3.99
CA TRP A 34 -0.68 -14.33 3.49
C TRP A 34 -1.58 -14.83 2.35
N VAL A 35 -2.88 -14.51 2.45
CA VAL A 35 -3.95 -15.10 1.62
C VAL A 35 -5.04 -14.08 1.28
N TRP A 36 -4.76 -12.79 1.40
CA TRP A 36 -5.71 -11.75 1.01
C TRP A 36 -5.83 -11.66 -0.51
N ASP A 37 -7.07 -11.50 -0.97
CA ASP A 37 -7.42 -11.26 -2.36
C ASP A 37 -7.29 -9.78 -2.72
N GLU A 38 -7.30 -9.49 -4.03
CA GLU A 38 -7.20 -8.13 -4.57
C GLU A 38 -8.29 -7.19 -4.05
N ASP A 39 -9.50 -7.69 -3.81
CA ASP A 39 -10.64 -6.88 -3.34
C ASP A 39 -10.41 -6.40 -1.91
N ARG A 40 -9.93 -7.28 -1.01
CA ARG A 40 -9.56 -6.90 0.37
C ARG A 40 -8.40 -5.92 0.41
N ILE A 41 -7.43 -6.09 -0.50
CA ILE A 41 -6.30 -5.15 -0.63
C ILE A 41 -6.82 -3.77 -1.05
N ARG A 42 -7.72 -3.71 -2.05
CA ARG A 42 -8.35 -2.45 -2.49
C ARG A 42 -9.11 -1.76 -1.37
N SER A 43 -9.96 -2.47 -0.64
CA SER A 43 -10.72 -1.88 0.47
C SER A 43 -9.81 -1.41 1.62
N LEU A 44 -8.66 -2.08 1.85
CA LEU A 44 -7.69 -1.61 2.82
C LEU A 44 -7.01 -0.31 2.39
N ILE A 45 -6.57 -0.21 1.12
CA ILE A 45 -6.01 1.02 0.56
C ILE A 45 -7.04 2.15 0.65
N SER A 46 -8.30 1.87 0.28
CA SER A 46 -9.39 2.84 0.37
C SER A 46 -9.57 3.35 1.79
N SER A 47 -9.60 2.45 2.79
CA SER A 47 -9.75 2.82 4.20
C SER A 47 -8.63 3.73 4.69
N VAL A 48 -7.36 3.38 4.41
CA VAL A 48 -6.21 4.24 4.77
C VAL A 48 -6.30 5.58 4.04
N SER A 49 -6.67 5.59 2.77
CA SER A 49 -6.79 6.82 1.97
C SER A 49 -7.84 7.81 2.48
N ARG A 50 -8.78 7.35 3.31
CA ARG A 50 -9.81 8.16 3.97
C ARG A 50 -9.45 8.54 5.42
N GLY A 51 -8.31 8.07 5.92
CA GLY A 51 -7.95 8.18 7.33
C GLY A 51 -8.85 7.33 8.25
N PHE A 52 -9.48 6.28 7.72
CA PHE A 52 -10.38 5.44 8.51
C PHE A 52 -9.60 4.41 9.32
N PRO A 53 -10.01 4.12 10.57
CA PRO A 53 -9.32 3.17 11.43
C PRO A 53 -9.38 1.75 10.84
N ILE A 54 -8.22 1.19 10.53
CA ILE A 54 -8.07 -0.18 10.01
C ILE A 54 -7.92 -1.24 11.11
N GLY A 55 -8.17 -0.88 12.37
CA GLY A 55 -8.05 -1.74 13.56
C GLY A 55 -6.69 -1.66 14.26
N ALA A 56 -6.54 -2.37 15.38
CA ALA A 56 -5.29 -2.42 16.14
C ALA A 56 -4.32 -3.49 15.60
N LEU A 57 -3.05 -3.38 15.98
CA LEU A 57 -2.04 -4.43 15.82
C LEU A 57 -1.61 -4.92 17.21
N MET A 58 -1.25 -6.19 17.30
CA MET A 58 -0.68 -6.77 18.52
C MET A 58 0.72 -7.26 18.22
N THR A 59 1.69 -6.82 19.02
CA THR A 59 3.09 -7.21 18.89
C THR A 59 3.63 -7.79 20.20
N LEU A 60 4.66 -8.60 20.09
CA LEU A 60 5.41 -9.15 21.22
C LEU A 60 6.87 -8.73 21.08
N GLU A 61 7.38 -7.97 22.04
CA GLU A 61 8.81 -7.63 22.12
C GLU A 61 9.64 -8.90 22.28
N THR A 62 10.73 -9.01 21.53
CA THR A 62 11.65 -10.15 21.61
C THR A 62 12.67 -9.94 22.74
N GLY A 63 13.39 -11.01 23.12
CA GLY A 63 14.37 -10.97 24.20
C GLY A 63 13.79 -11.26 25.60
N GLY A 64 12.49 -11.54 25.69
CA GLY A 64 11.86 -12.13 26.87
C GLY A 64 12.05 -13.65 26.98
N GLY A 65 11.33 -14.28 27.91
CA GLY A 65 11.43 -15.73 28.17
C GLY A 65 10.73 -16.65 27.18
N VAL A 66 10.00 -16.09 26.19
CA VAL A 66 9.33 -16.85 25.13
C VAL A 66 10.02 -16.53 23.81
N ASP A 67 10.47 -17.57 23.12
CA ASP A 67 11.19 -17.46 21.85
C ASP A 67 10.41 -18.18 20.75
N PHE A 68 9.72 -17.41 19.90
CA PHE A 68 9.08 -17.94 18.71
C PHE A 68 10.00 -17.75 17.52
N LYS A 69 10.06 -18.75 16.64
CA LYS A 69 10.88 -18.64 15.44
C LYS A 69 10.34 -17.50 14.55
N PRO A 70 11.17 -16.51 14.21
CA PRO A 70 10.75 -15.39 13.40
C PRO A 70 10.66 -15.80 11.92
N ARG A 71 9.74 -15.16 11.21
CA ARG A 71 9.51 -15.28 9.78
C ARG A 71 9.23 -13.88 9.22
N PRO A 72 10.02 -13.39 8.26
CA PRO A 72 9.73 -12.10 7.63
C PRO A 72 8.34 -12.05 6.99
N ILE A 73 7.79 -10.86 6.87
CA ILE A 73 6.56 -10.67 6.09
C ILE A 73 6.80 -11.04 4.63
N GLU A 74 5.73 -11.40 3.93
CA GLU A 74 5.86 -11.85 2.54
C GLU A 74 6.39 -10.74 1.64
N GLY A 75 7.41 -11.08 0.83
CA GLY A 75 8.04 -10.15 -0.10
C GLY A 75 9.14 -9.26 0.50
N ALA A 76 9.42 -9.36 1.81
CA ALA A 76 10.52 -8.64 2.45
C ALA A 76 11.89 -9.02 1.84
N PRO A 77 12.91 -8.14 1.93
CA PRO A 77 14.24 -8.40 1.36
C PRO A 77 14.94 -9.61 2.01
N ALA A 78 15.83 -10.26 1.27
CA ALA A 78 16.49 -11.49 1.72
C ALA A 78 17.30 -11.34 3.03
N HIS A 79 17.85 -10.15 3.30
CA HIS A 79 18.62 -9.90 4.54
C HIS A 79 17.77 -10.07 5.80
N THR A 80 16.45 -9.87 5.71
CA THR A 80 15.52 -10.00 6.84
C THR A 80 15.46 -11.42 7.39
N LEU A 81 15.80 -12.45 6.59
CA LEU A 81 15.88 -13.84 7.03
C LEU A 81 16.95 -14.07 8.10
N THR A 82 17.95 -13.19 8.16
CA THR A 82 19.05 -13.24 9.13
C THR A 82 18.98 -12.11 10.16
N THR A 83 18.08 -11.15 9.99
CA THR A 83 17.85 -10.08 10.97
C THR A 83 17.13 -10.65 12.19
N ARG A 84 17.63 -10.35 13.39
CA ARG A 84 16.92 -10.65 14.64
C ARG A 84 15.87 -9.55 14.89
N PRO A 85 14.57 -9.87 14.94
CA PRO A 85 13.54 -8.85 15.10
C PRO A 85 13.53 -8.28 16.52
N GLU A 86 13.17 -7.01 16.65
CA GLU A 86 12.84 -6.33 17.91
C GLU A 86 11.46 -6.77 18.43
N ALA A 87 10.52 -7.05 17.51
CA ALA A 87 9.17 -7.46 17.83
C ALA A 87 8.59 -8.47 16.83
N LEU A 88 7.64 -9.29 17.31
CA LEU A 88 6.86 -10.21 16.51
C LEU A 88 5.41 -9.74 16.41
N LEU A 89 4.88 -9.65 15.19
CA LEU A 89 3.49 -9.28 14.90
C LEU A 89 2.56 -10.46 15.15
N LEU A 90 1.82 -10.44 16.26
CA LEU A 90 0.91 -11.51 16.69
C LEU A 90 -0.46 -11.43 16.02
N ASP A 91 -0.93 -10.22 15.69
CA ASP A 91 -2.17 -9.99 14.93
C ASP A 91 -1.97 -8.90 13.86
N GLY A 92 -2.82 -8.88 12.84
CA GLY A 92 -2.80 -7.87 11.78
C GLY A 92 -1.84 -8.21 10.64
N GLN A 93 -1.28 -9.41 10.63
CA GLN A 93 -0.40 -9.94 9.58
C GLN A 93 -0.90 -9.61 8.16
N GLN A 94 -2.16 -9.91 7.87
CA GLN A 94 -2.69 -9.78 6.52
C GLN A 94 -2.78 -8.31 6.08
N ARG A 95 -3.09 -7.40 7.02
CA ARG A 95 -3.15 -5.96 6.78
C ARG A 95 -1.73 -5.40 6.55
N MET A 96 -0.81 -5.68 7.47
CA MET A 96 0.57 -5.20 7.37
C MET A 96 1.32 -5.74 6.16
N THR A 97 1.14 -7.02 5.84
CA THR A 97 1.75 -7.61 4.64
C THR A 97 1.17 -6.95 3.38
N SER A 98 -0.15 -6.75 3.32
CA SER A 98 -0.78 -6.12 2.14
C SER A 98 -0.32 -4.69 1.94
N LEU A 99 -0.26 -3.87 3.00
CA LEU A 99 0.22 -2.48 2.91
C LEU A 99 1.67 -2.44 2.46
N TYR A 100 2.55 -3.26 3.06
CA TYR A 100 3.95 -3.34 2.63
C TYR A 100 4.10 -3.69 1.14
N GLN A 101 3.34 -4.71 0.69
CA GLN A 101 3.35 -5.18 -0.68
C GLN A 101 2.97 -4.09 -1.69
N VAL A 102 1.95 -3.28 -1.38
CA VAL A 102 1.42 -2.27 -2.33
C VAL A 102 2.14 -0.93 -2.25
N SER A 103 2.70 -0.55 -1.09
CA SER A 103 3.17 0.83 -0.87
C SER A 103 4.68 1.02 -0.83
N LEU A 104 5.46 0.06 -0.31
CA LEU A 104 6.91 0.19 -0.16
C LEU A 104 7.72 -0.76 -1.02
N ARG A 105 7.22 -1.99 -1.24
CA ARG A 105 8.00 -3.04 -1.91
C ARG A 105 8.44 -2.68 -3.34
N GLY A 106 7.68 -1.82 -4.03
CA GLY A 106 7.99 -1.35 -5.38
C GLY A 106 7.99 -2.46 -6.45
N LYS A 107 7.29 -3.57 -6.19
CA LYS A 107 7.18 -4.74 -7.09
C LYS A 107 5.72 -5.07 -7.35
N VAL A 108 5.47 -5.82 -8.42
CA VAL A 108 4.14 -6.38 -8.67
C VAL A 108 3.70 -7.26 -7.51
N VAL A 109 2.42 -7.16 -7.15
CA VAL A 109 1.82 -7.91 -6.04
C VAL A 109 1.22 -9.20 -6.58
N GLU A 110 1.77 -10.33 -6.14
CA GLU A 110 1.25 -11.66 -6.45
C GLU A 110 0.14 -12.01 -5.45
N THR A 111 -1.12 -11.92 -5.85
CA THR A 111 -2.28 -12.14 -4.98
C THR A 111 -3.26 -13.12 -5.64
N ILE A 112 -4.47 -13.21 -5.12
CA ILE A 112 -5.57 -13.97 -5.69
C ILE A 112 -6.77 -13.06 -5.97
N THR A 113 -7.60 -13.45 -6.92
CA THR A 113 -8.95 -12.89 -7.08
C THR A 113 -9.86 -13.41 -5.96
N SER A 114 -11.04 -12.82 -5.76
CA SER A 114 -12.10 -13.37 -4.89
C SER A 114 -12.51 -14.81 -5.26
N LYS A 115 -12.26 -15.24 -6.51
CA LYS A 115 -12.44 -16.62 -6.99
C LYS A 115 -11.19 -17.51 -6.80
N LYS A 116 -10.23 -17.09 -5.97
CA LYS A 116 -8.98 -17.81 -5.64
C LYS A 116 -8.03 -18.08 -6.81
N LYS A 117 -8.20 -17.39 -7.95
CA LYS A 117 -7.25 -17.46 -9.06
C LYS A 117 -6.03 -16.60 -8.78
N ARG A 118 -4.83 -17.13 -8.96
CA ARG A 118 -3.57 -16.38 -8.84
C ARG A 118 -3.51 -15.29 -9.91
N VAL A 119 -3.14 -14.08 -9.48
CA VAL A 119 -3.01 -12.90 -10.34
C VAL A 119 -1.84 -12.04 -9.88
N LYS A 120 -1.34 -11.22 -10.79
CA LYS A 120 -0.31 -10.22 -10.54
C LYS A 120 -0.91 -8.84 -10.73
N ARG A 121 -0.82 -7.99 -9.71
CA ARG A 121 -1.48 -6.69 -9.69
C ARG A 121 -0.54 -5.56 -9.33
N LEU A 122 -0.76 -4.43 -9.98
CA LEU A 122 -0.31 -3.11 -9.52
C LEU A 122 -1.55 -2.32 -9.12
N PHE A 123 -1.44 -1.54 -8.05
CA PHE A 123 -2.56 -0.78 -7.49
C PHE A 123 -2.31 0.72 -7.69
N TYR A 124 -3.35 1.42 -8.11
CA TYR A 124 -3.38 2.84 -8.40
C TYR A 124 -4.55 3.50 -7.69
N ILE A 125 -4.43 4.79 -7.46
CA ILE A 125 -5.51 5.66 -7.02
C ILE A 125 -5.86 6.57 -8.20
N ASP A 126 -7.09 6.48 -8.69
CA ASP A 126 -7.67 7.45 -9.62
C ASP A 126 -7.89 8.76 -8.85
N ILE A 127 -7.10 9.78 -9.15
CA ILE A 127 -7.08 11.04 -8.40
C ILE A 127 -8.42 11.75 -8.52
N ALA A 128 -9.01 11.77 -9.72
CA ALA A 128 -10.27 12.46 -9.97
C ALA A 128 -11.41 11.80 -9.17
N LYS A 129 -11.52 10.47 -9.24
CA LYS A 129 -12.53 9.72 -8.46
C LYS A 129 -12.29 9.81 -6.96
N ALA A 130 -11.04 9.83 -6.49
CA ALA A 130 -10.74 9.92 -5.07
C ALA A 130 -11.20 11.26 -4.45
N LEU A 131 -11.25 12.32 -5.26
CA LEU A 131 -11.68 13.66 -4.86
C LEU A 131 -13.16 13.94 -5.10
N ASP A 132 -13.86 13.09 -5.84
CA ASP A 132 -15.28 13.24 -6.12
C ASP A 132 -16.12 12.74 -4.93
N PRO A 133 -16.88 13.61 -4.23
CA PRO A 133 -17.72 13.20 -3.10
C PRO A 133 -18.91 12.30 -3.51
N ALA A 134 -19.24 12.21 -4.80
CA ALA A 134 -20.28 11.33 -5.31
C ALA A 134 -19.79 9.90 -5.60
N VAL A 135 -18.48 9.66 -5.55
CA VAL A 135 -17.86 8.36 -5.84
C VAL A 135 -17.39 7.70 -4.55
N GLU A 136 -17.77 6.43 -4.34
CA GLU A 136 -17.24 5.66 -3.22
C GLU A 136 -15.74 5.44 -3.39
N ARG A 137 -14.96 5.62 -2.31
CA ARG A 137 -13.49 5.61 -2.41
C ARG A 137 -12.92 4.28 -2.93
N ASP A 138 -13.61 3.15 -2.69
CA ASP A 138 -13.22 1.83 -3.20
C ASP A 138 -13.21 1.79 -4.75
N GLU A 139 -14.02 2.61 -5.40
CA GLU A 139 -14.06 2.74 -6.87
C GLU A 139 -12.89 3.55 -7.43
N ALA A 140 -12.27 4.40 -6.61
CA ALA A 140 -11.05 5.12 -6.96
C ALA A 140 -9.79 4.25 -6.86
N ILE A 141 -9.83 3.12 -6.14
CA ILE A 141 -8.69 2.21 -6.06
C ILE A 141 -8.75 1.24 -7.24
N VAL A 142 -7.84 1.40 -8.20
CA VAL A 142 -7.82 0.61 -9.43
C VAL A 142 -6.67 -0.39 -9.39
N SER A 143 -6.95 -1.66 -9.69
CA SER A 143 -5.93 -2.71 -9.86
C SER A 143 -5.76 -3.05 -11.34
N VAL A 144 -4.54 -2.95 -11.86
CA VAL A 144 -4.18 -3.30 -13.25
C VAL A 144 -3.27 -4.53 -13.29
N GLY A 145 -3.09 -5.13 -14.47
CA GLY A 145 -2.15 -6.23 -14.67
C GLY A 145 -0.69 -5.81 -14.51
N GLU A 146 0.24 -6.77 -14.58
CA GLU A 146 1.68 -6.48 -14.55
C GLU A 146 2.16 -5.66 -15.76
N ASP A 147 1.40 -5.73 -16.86
CA ASP A 147 1.54 -4.94 -18.07
C ASP A 147 1.04 -3.49 -17.93
N ARG A 148 0.45 -3.13 -16.79
CA ARG A 148 -0.15 -1.82 -16.51
C ARG A 148 -1.30 -1.43 -17.44
N LEU A 149 -1.95 -2.42 -18.05
CA LEU A 149 -3.13 -2.23 -18.87
C LEU A 149 -4.38 -2.67 -18.10
N LEU A 150 -5.49 -1.96 -18.34
CA LEU A 150 -6.82 -2.41 -17.99
C LEU A 150 -7.62 -2.59 -19.27
N ALA A 151 -8.11 -3.81 -19.47
CA ALA A 151 -8.94 -4.14 -20.62
C ALA A 151 -10.29 -4.71 -20.17
N GLU A 152 -11.34 -4.30 -20.86
CA GLU A 152 -12.70 -4.81 -20.74
C GLU A 152 -13.01 -5.80 -21.88
N ASP A 153 -14.23 -6.34 -21.91
CA ASP A 153 -14.73 -7.25 -22.96
C ASP A 153 -13.80 -8.44 -23.23
N PHE A 154 -13.40 -9.12 -22.15
CA PHE A 154 -12.46 -10.26 -22.19
C PHE A 154 -11.11 -9.92 -22.85
N GLY A 155 -10.62 -8.69 -22.62
CA GLY A 155 -9.30 -8.26 -23.10
C GLY A 155 -9.31 -7.66 -24.51
N ARG A 156 -10.49 -7.46 -25.12
CA ARG A 156 -10.62 -6.94 -26.49
C ARG A 156 -10.50 -5.42 -26.58
N LYS A 157 -10.80 -4.71 -25.49
CA LYS A 157 -10.81 -3.24 -25.46
C LYS A 157 -9.98 -2.74 -24.30
N ILE A 158 -8.83 -2.13 -24.60
CA ILE A 158 -8.04 -1.41 -23.59
C ILE A 158 -8.79 -0.14 -23.22
N VAL A 159 -9.12 0.00 -21.94
CA VAL A 159 -9.83 1.15 -21.39
C VAL A 159 -8.91 2.08 -20.61
N LEU A 160 -7.81 1.54 -20.07
CA LEU A 160 -6.78 2.29 -19.37
C LEU A 160 -5.39 1.76 -19.75
N ASP A 161 -4.51 2.67 -20.12
CA ASP A 161 -3.10 2.39 -20.39
C ASP A 161 -2.26 3.21 -19.39
N LEU A 162 -1.47 2.53 -18.57
CA LEU A 162 -0.55 3.11 -17.58
C LEU A 162 0.88 2.58 -17.78
N THR A 163 1.21 2.14 -19.00
CA THR A 163 2.51 1.54 -19.33
C THR A 163 3.69 2.48 -19.13
N THR A 164 3.47 3.79 -19.25
CA THR A 164 4.47 4.84 -19.05
C THR A 164 4.07 5.81 -17.95
N ARG A 165 5.05 6.56 -17.43
CA ARG A 165 4.82 7.57 -16.40
C ARG A 165 3.96 8.73 -16.94
N GLU A 166 4.17 9.10 -18.18
CA GLU A 166 3.40 10.12 -18.89
C GLU A 166 1.93 9.70 -19.00
N ASN A 167 1.66 8.42 -19.32
CA ASN A 167 0.28 7.90 -19.37
C ASN A 167 -0.39 7.93 -17.98
N GLU A 168 0.36 7.63 -16.91
CA GLU A 168 -0.14 7.78 -15.53
C GLU A 168 -0.53 9.24 -15.23
N PHE A 169 0.27 10.21 -15.68
CA PHE A 169 -0.01 11.64 -15.51
C PHE A 169 -1.21 12.11 -16.31
N GLU A 170 -1.29 11.77 -17.60
CA GLU A 170 -2.41 12.14 -18.48
C GLU A 170 -3.75 11.56 -17.99
N ARG A 171 -3.70 10.39 -17.35
CA ARG A 171 -4.88 9.73 -16.78
C ARG A 171 -5.15 10.10 -15.31
N LEU A 172 -4.30 10.94 -14.70
CA LEU A 172 -4.34 11.28 -13.28
C LEU A 172 -4.41 10.04 -12.37
N MET A 173 -3.60 9.02 -12.68
CA MET A 173 -3.52 7.77 -11.94
C MET A 173 -2.25 7.77 -11.09
N TYR A 174 -2.43 7.72 -9.77
CA TYR A 174 -1.32 7.74 -8.82
C TYR A 174 -0.95 6.31 -8.39
N PRO A 175 0.29 5.83 -8.60
CA PRO A 175 0.68 4.50 -8.15
C PRO A 175 0.72 4.42 -6.62
N VAL A 176 0.06 3.41 -6.04
CA VAL A 176 0.07 3.21 -4.57
C VAL A 176 1.50 2.95 -4.06
N SER A 177 2.38 2.41 -4.89
CA SER A 177 3.81 2.22 -4.56
C SER A 177 4.60 3.53 -4.40
N MET A 178 3.96 4.69 -4.61
CA MET A 178 4.59 6.00 -4.47
C MET A 178 3.99 6.85 -3.35
N VAL A 179 3.03 6.34 -2.56
CA VAL A 179 2.36 7.12 -1.49
C VAL A 179 3.31 7.74 -0.46
N PHE A 180 4.51 7.18 -0.27
CA PHE A 180 5.57 7.73 0.59
C PHE A 180 6.68 8.49 -0.16
N ASN A 181 6.59 8.58 -1.49
CA ASN A 181 7.54 9.21 -2.41
C ASN A 181 6.85 10.31 -3.24
N TRP A 182 6.00 11.12 -2.58
CA TRP A 182 5.25 12.20 -3.22
C TRP A 182 6.15 13.19 -3.95
N ASP A 183 7.23 13.65 -3.32
CA ASP A 183 8.09 14.71 -3.87
C ASP A 183 8.70 14.30 -5.23
N GLU A 184 9.13 13.04 -5.35
CA GLU A 184 9.68 12.49 -6.60
C GLU A 184 8.61 12.43 -7.69
N TRP A 185 7.41 11.94 -7.36
CA TRP A 185 6.29 11.88 -8.32
C TRP A 185 5.86 13.28 -8.76
N GLN A 186 5.73 14.21 -7.80
CA GLN A 186 5.30 15.58 -8.03
C GLN A 186 6.29 16.32 -8.93
N LYS A 187 7.60 16.15 -8.71
CA LYS A 187 8.62 16.74 -9.57
C LYS A 187 8.45 16.29 -11.02
N GLN A 188 8.33 14.99 -11.26
CA GLN A 188 8.14 14.43 -12.61
C GLN A 188 6.83 14.93 -13.24
N PHE A 189 5.75 15.05 -12.46
CA PHE A 189 4.47 15.58 -12.95
C PHE A 189 4.58 17.06 -13.38
N ILE A 190 5.25 17.89 -12.58
CA ILE A 190 5.48 19.30 -12.90
C ILE A 190 6.31 19.40 -14.18
N GLU A 191 7.39 18.62 -14.30
CA GLU A 191 8.25 18.62 -15.50
C GLU A 191 7.47 18.27 -16.77
N HIS A 192 6.54 17.31 -16.69
CA HIS A 192 5.68 16.90 -17.80
C HIS A 192 4.69 18.00 -18.24
N PHE A 193 4.04 18.68 -17.29
CA PHE A 193 3.01 19.68 -17.58
C PHE A 193 3.49 21.14 -17.50
N MET A 194 4.79 21.41 -17.29
CA MET A 194 5.31 22.77 -17.07
C MET A 194 4.95 23.77 -18.18
N LYS A 195 4.79 23.27 -19.42
CA LYS A 195 4.46 24.07 -20.61
C LYS A 195 2.98 24.00 -21.01
N ASP A 196 2.18 23.25 -20.25
CA ASP A 196 0.75 23.08 -20.49
C ASP A 196 -0.02 24.26 -19.85
N GLY A 197 -0.89 24.91 -20.64
CA GLY A 197 -1.75 25.99 -20.15
C GLY A 197 -2.76 25.53 -19.08
N GLU A 198 -3.03 24.22 -18.97
CA GLU A 198 -3.91 23.64 -17.97
C GLU A 198 -3.21 23.32 -16.64
N PHE A 199 -1.88 23.51 -16.56
CA PHE A 199 -1.10 23.21 -15.35
C PHE A 199 -1.70 23.77 -14.06
N PRO A 200 -2.18 25.04 -13.98
CA PRO A 200 -2.76 25.56 -12.74
C PRO A 200 -3.96 24.74 -12.24
N LYS A 201 -4.85 24.29 -13.14
CA LYS A 201 -6.02 23.48 -12.76
C LYS A 201 -5.61 22.09 -12.30
N LYS A 202 -4.70 21.45 -13.04
CA LYS A 202 -4.15 20.13 -12.68
C LYS A 202 -3.42 20.19 -11.33
N TRP A 203 -2.70 21.27 -11.07
CA TRP A 203 -2.01 21.51 -9.81
C TRP A 203 -2.96 21.64 -8.62
N ASP A 204 -4.07 22.37 -8.77
CA ASP A 204 -5.07 22.49 -7.71
C ASP A 204 -5.70 21.14 -7.35
N VAL A 205 -5.97 20.31 -8.36
CA VAL A 205 -6.42 18.92 -8.17
C VAL A 205 -5.38 18.10 -7.41
N LEU A 206 -4.11 18.20 -7.78
CA LEU A 206 -3.02 17.49 -7.11
C LEU A 206 -2.81 17.94 -5.66
N ARG A 207 -2.94 19.23 -5.37
CA ARG A 207 -2.84 19.75 -4.01
C ARG A 207 -3.95 19.15 -3.14
N GLN A 208 -5.19 19.15 -3.63
CA GLN A 208 -6.32 18.53 -2.93
C GLN A 208 -6.12 17.02 -2.75
N PHE A 209 -5.56 16.34 -3.75
CA PHE A 209 -5.24 14.91 -3.65
C PHE A 209 -4.22 14.63 -2.56
N LYS A 210 -3.15 15.43 -2.50
CA LYS A 210 -2.15 15.30 -1.44
C LYS A 210 -2.80 15.47 -0.05
N GLU A 211 -3.50 16.58 0.16
CA GLU A 211 -4.09 16.95 1.46
C GLU A 211 -5.18 15.97 1.92
N ASN A 212 -6.07 15.54 1.01
CA ASN A 212 -7.26 14.75 1.38
C ASN A 212 -7.07 13.23 1.22
N VAL A 213 -5.96 12.79 0.62
CA VAL A 213 -5.74 11.37 0.30
C VAL A 213 -4.36 10.90 0.72
N LEU A 214 -3.27 11.53 0.26
CA LEU A 214 -1.91 11.04 0.53
C LEU A 214 -1.45 11.32 1.96
N ASP A 215 -1.80 12.48 2.50
CA ASP A 215 -1.45 12.85 3.88
C ASP A 215 -2.06 11.84 4.87
N ASN A 216 -3.21 11.22 4.54
CA ASN A 216 -3.78 10.14 5.31
C ASN A 216 -2.94 8.85 5.32
N PHE A 217 -2.00 8.64 4.39
CA PHE A 217 -1.02 7.54 4.47
C PHE A 217 0.21 7.96 5.28
N ILE A 218 0.65 9.21 5.11
CA ILE A 218 1.88 9.74 5.71
C ILE A 218 1.71 9.91 7.23
N TYR A 219 0.55 10.39 7.66
CA TYR A 219 0.23 10.66 9.06
C TYR A 219 -0.67 9.61 9.71
N TYR A 220 -0.92 8.48 9.02
CA TYR A 220 -1.65 7.34 9.57
C TYR A 220 -0.90 6.72 10.75
#